data_AF-A0A6I6S4U8-F1
#
_entry.id   AF-A0A6I6S4U8-F1
#
_cell.length_a   1.000
_cell.length_b   1.000
_cell.length_c   1.000
_cell.angle_alpha   90.00
_cell.angle_beta   90.00
_cell.angle_gamma   90.00
#
_symmetry.space_group_name_H-M   'P 1'
#
loop_
_entity.id
_entity.type
_entity.pdbx_description
1 polymer ?
#
loop_
_entity_poly.entity_id
_entity_poly.type
_entity_poly.pdbx_seq_one_letter_code
_entity_poly.pdbx_strand_id
1 'polypeptide(L)'
;MGVVNRRTARAAVVAAVGISALGLSAVTAFAKISYDFKVSPHVVKAGARVHVKGDASNDDDRFQKFCVQQRQGTGSWRTVKCAHGAVFDGGAVDTWVRAEHRGTLQFRGALYETGWNANKLHLQMVTPTETVRVR
;
A
#
# COMPACT_ATOMS: atom_id res chain seq x y z
N MET A 1 66.88 -5.02 27.60
CA MET A 1 66.51 -3.77 26.89
C MET A 1 65.62 -4.13 25.71
N GLY A 2 64.49 -3.43 25.54
CA GLY A 2 63.60 -3.61 24.40
C GLY A 2 62.14 -3.29 24.71
N VAL A 3 61.83 -2.01 24.93
CA VAL A 3 60.45 -1.49 24.90
C VAL A 3 60.08 -1.29 23.43
N VAL A 4 59.00 -1.92 22.95
CA VAL A 4 58.25 -1.42 21.80
C VAL A 4 56.75 -1.58 22.06
N ASN A 5 56.15 -0.44 22.43
CA ASN A 5 54.72 -0.21 22.44
C ASN A 5 54.24 -0.05 20.99
N ARG A 6 53.24 -0.84 20.56
CA ARG A 6 52.43 -0.52 19.37
C ARG A 6 50.96 -0.74 19.69
N ARG A 7 50.33 0.37 20.10
CA ARG A 7 48.88 0.56 19.99
C ARG A 7 48.50 0.41 18.53
N THR A 8 47.73 -0.62 18.20
CA THR A 8 47.04 -0.70 16.91
C THR A 8 45.60 -1.03 17.18
N ALA A 9 44.79 0.02 17.14
CA ALA A 9 43.34 -0.03 17.04
C ALA A 9 42.97 -0.90 15.83
N ARG A 10 42.12 -1.92 16.05
CA ARG A 10 41.41 -2.59 14.97
C ARG A 10 39.95 -2.20 15.08
N ALA A 11 39.50 -1.47 14.07
CA ALA A 11 38.13 -1.03 13.89
C ALA A 11 37.18 -2.23 13.96
N ALA A 12 36.19 -2.15 14.84
CA ALA A 12 35.07 -3.07 14.84
C ALA A 12 34.15 -2.70 13.66
N VAL A 13 34.18 -3.50 12.61
CA VAL A 13 33.24 -3.40 11.50
C VAL A 13 31.91 -3.98 11.99
N VAL A 14 30.92 -3.12 12.23
CA VAL A 14 29.54 -3.54 12.51
C VAL A 14 28.88 -3.90 11.19
N ALA A 15 28.87 -5.18 10.83
CA ALA A 15 28.07 -5.68 9.74
C ALA A 15 26.61 -5.78 10.20
N ALA A 16 25.81 -4.76 9.90
CA ALA A 16 24.35 -4.84 10.08
C ALA A 16 23.79 -5.76 8.98
N VAL A 17 23.43 -7.00 9.35
CA VAL A 17 22.71 -7.93 8.47
C VAL A 17 21.27 -7.44 8.35
N GLY A 18 20.93 -6.84 7.22
CA GLY A 18 19.55 -6.47 6.88
C GLY A 18 18.75 -7.73 6.56
N ILE A 19 17.95 -8.21 7.52
CA ILE A 19 16.98 -9.28 7.28
C ILE A 19 15.86 -8.70 6.42
N SER A 20 15.87 -9.04 5.13
CA SER A 20 14.77 -8.72 4.22
C SER A 20 13.62 -9.68 4.55
N ALA A 21 12.64 -9.24 5.33
CA ALA A 21 11.44 -10.01 5.59
C ALA A 21 10.59 -10.06 4.31
N LEU A 22 10.72 -11.15 3.55
CA LEU A 22 9.75 -11.50 2.52
C LEU A 22 8.48 -11.97 3.23
N GLY A 23 7.53 -11.06 3.40
CA GLY A 23 6.19 -11.41 3.86
C GLY A 23 5.51 -12.28 2.82
N LEU A 24 5.49 -13.60 3.03
CA LEU A 24 4.59 -14.49 2.30
C LEU A 24 3.16 -14.19 2.76
N SER A 25 2.43 -13.40 1.97
CA SER A 25 0.99 -13.24 2.11
C SER A 25 0.30 -14.54 1.72
N ALA A 26 -0.34 -15.19 2.68
CA ALA A 26 -1.24 -16.31 2.44
C ALA A 26 -2.39 -15.85 1.54
N VAL A 27 -2.44 -16.34 0.31
CA VAL A 27 -3.57 -16.12 -0.61
C VAL A 27 -4.62 -17.17 -0.26
N THR A 28 -5.58 -16.79 0.57
CA THR A 28 -6.83 -17.55 0.73
C THR A 28 -7.52 -17.60 -0.64
N ALA A 29 -7.76 -18.80 -1.16
CA ALA A 29 -8.52 -19.00 -2.40
C ALA A 29 -10.01 -18.68 -2.17
N PHE A 30 -10.34 -17.39 -2.16
CA PHE A 30 -11.67 -16.90 -2.52
C PHE A 30 -11.79 -16.98 -4.05
N ALA A 31 -13.01 -17.00 -4.60
CA ALA A 31 -13.25 -16.69 -6.02
C ALA A 31 -12.27 -15.61 -6.50
N LYS A 32 -11.61 -15.80 -7.65
CA LYS A 32 -10.24 -15.34 -7.90
C LYS A 32 -10.17 -13.80 -7.92
N ILE A 33 -10.05 -13.20 -6.73
CA ILE A 33 -9.84 -11.77 -6.63
C ILE A 33 -8.39 -11.50 -7.03
N SER A 34 -8.21 -10.83 -8.16
CA SER A 34 -6.91 -10.31 -8.59
C SER A 34 -6.80 -8.84 -8.23
N TYR A 35 -5.60 -8.41 -7.84
CA TYR A 35 -5.30 -7.00 -7.62
C TYR A 35 -3.81 -6.71 -7.86
N ASP A 36 -3.52 -5.48 -8.30
CA ASP A 36 -2.20 -4.85 -8.23
C ASP A 36 -2.36 -3.50 -7.54
N PHE A 37 -1.51 -3.19 -6.56
CA PHE A 37 -1.58 -1.92 -5.85
C PHE A 37 -0.19 -1.40 -5.54
N LYS A 38 0.10 -0.18 -6.00
CA LYS A 38 1.42 0.45 -5.92
C LYS A 38 1.30 1.89 -5.51
N VAL A 39 2.19 2.27 -4.60
CA VAL A 39 2.31 3.64 -4.09
C VAL A 39 3.76 4.06 -4.22
N SER A 40 4.02 5.24 -4.78
CA SER A 40 5.38 5.75 -4.86
C SER A 40 5.43 7.29 -4.87
N PRO A 41 6.47 7.92 -4.32
CA PRO A 41 7.52 7.32 -3.50
C PRO A 41 7.08 7.13 -2.02
N HIS A 42 7.75 6.24 -1.27
CA HIS A 42 7.43 5.94 0.14
C HIS A 42 7.95 6.98 1.16
N VAL A 43 8.70 7.98 0.69
CA VAL A 43 9.18 9.08 1.52
C VAL A 43 9.06 10.37 0.72
N VAL A 44 8.37 11.37 1.27
CA VAL A 44 8.14 12.67 0.63
C VAL A 44 8.26 13.81 1.63
N LYS A 45 8.41 15.04 1.15
CA LYS A 45 8.23 16.25 1.95
C LYS A 45 6.75 16.63 2.00
N ALA A 46 6.32 17.30 3.06
CA ALA A 46 4.99 17.91 3.09
C ALA A 46 4.78 18.82 1.86
N GLY A 47 3.58 18.75 1.27
CA GLY A 47 3.20 19.45 0.05
C GLY A 47 3.56 18.74 -1.26
N ALA A 48 4.41 17.70 -1.24
CA ALA A 48 4.73 16.89 -2.41
C ALA A 48 3.59 15.95 -2.81
N ARG A 49 3.68 15.37 -4.00
CA ARG A 49 2.69 14.42 -4.54
C ARG A 49 3.19 12.99 -4.43
N VAL A 50 2.28 12.09 -4.14
CA VAL A 50 2.45 10.63 -4.12
C VAL A 50 1.61 10.07 -5.26
N HIS A 51 2.23 9.26 -6.12
CA HIS A 51 1.55 8.49 -7.14
C HIS A 51 0.93 7.25 -6.50
N VAL A 52 -0.35 7.02 -6.77
CA VAL A 52 -1.08 5.87 -6.31
C VAL A 52 -1.77 5.25 -7.51
N LYS A 53 -1.43 3.99 -7.78
CA LYS A 53 -1.99 3.21 -8.87
C LYS A 53 -2.44 1.86 -8.35
N GLY A 54 -3.58 1.38 -8.81
CA GLY A 54 -3.94 0.00 -8.64
C GLY A 54 -5.23 -0.38 -9.33
N ASP A 55 -5.47 -1.67 -9.35
CA ASP A 55 -6.65 -2.31 -9.90
C ASP A 55 -7.04 -3.50 -9.03
N ALA A 56 -8.32 -3.86 -9.07
CA ALA A 56 -8.78 -5.12 -8.53
C ALA A 56 -10.03 -5.57 -9.28
N SER A 57 -10.23 -6.88 -9.37
CA SER A 57 -11.41 -7.50 -9.97
C SER A 57 -11.70 -8.84 -9.30
N ASN A 58 -12.96 -9.22 -9.29
CA ASN A 58 -13.49 -10.51 -8.88
C ASN A 58 -14.18 -11.15 -10.11
N ASP A 59 -14.09 -12.45 -10.32
CA ASP A 59 -14.73 -13.11 -11.46
C ASP A 59 -16.21 -13.46 -11.21
N ASP A 60 -16.65 -13.45 -9.95
CA ASP A 60 -17.98 -13.95 -9.57
C ASP A 60 -19.08 -12.86 -9.48
N ASP A 61 -18.70 -11.58 -9.48
CA ASP A 61 -19.64 -10.51 -9.14
C ASP A 61 -20.14 -9.66 -10.32
N ARG A 62 -21.45 -9.36 -10.27
CA ARG A 62 -22.18 -8.68 -11.34
C ARG A 62 -21.73 -7.25 -11.53
N PHE A 63 -21.46 -6.50 -10.47
CA PHE A 63 -20.95 -5.14 -10.60
C PHE A 63 -19.94 -4.86 -9.51
N GLN A 64 -18.80 -4.31 -9.89
CA GLN A 64 -17.67 -4.11 -9.02
C GLN A 64 -17.14 -2.69 -9.18
N LYS A 65 -16.47 -2.21 -8.13
CA LYS A 65 -15.89 -0.88 -8.09
C LYS A 65 -14.69 -0.84 -7.16
N PHE A 66 -13.52 -0.62 -7.75
CA PHE A 66 -12.28 -0.42 -7.04
C PHE A 66 -12.10 1.05 -6.64
N CYS A 67 -11.75 1.28 -5.38
CA CYS A 67 -11.50 2.60 -4.82
C CYS A 67 -10.15 2.66 -4.12
N VAL A 68 -9.41 3.74 -4.35
CA VAL A 68 -8.23 4.10 -3.56
C VAL A 68 -8.69 4.87 -2.33
N GLN A 69 -8.21 4.45 -1.16
CA GLN A 69 -8.46 5.11 0.11
C GLN A 69 -7.14 5.59 0.73
N GLN A 70 -7.23 6.63 1.54
CA GLN A 70 -6.11 7.17 2.32
C GLN A 70 -6.49 7.40 3.77
N ARG A 71 -5.50 7.42 4.66
CA ARG A 71 -5.63 7.98 6.02
C ARG A 71 -4.32 8.64 6.46
N GLN A 72 -4.45 9.64 7.32
CA GLN A 72 -3.31 10.28 8.00
C GLN A 72 -3.20 9.74 9.42
N GLY A 73 -2.03 9.21 9.80
CA GLY A 73 -1.79 8.63 11.13
C GLY A 73 -2.83 7.56 11.49
N THR A 74 -3.48 7.73 12.64
CA THR A 74 -4.56 6.86 13.13
C THR A 74 -5.97 7.35 12.74
N GLY A 75 -6.07 8.32 11.82
CA GLY A 75 -7.34 8.87 11.37
C GLY A 75 -8.20 7.87 10.57
N SER A 76 -9.41 8.29 10.25
CA SER A 76 -10.33 7.48 9.44
C SER A 76 -9.86 7.35 7.98
N TRP A 77 -10.18 6.21 7.39
CA TRP A 77 -10.01 6.00 5.96
C TRP A 77 -10.98 6.87 5.17
N ARG A 78 -10.47 7.57 4.15
CA ARG A 78 -11.25 8.39 3.23
C ARG A 78 -10.97 7.98 1.80
N THR A 79 -12.00 7.90 0.98
CA THR A 79 -11.86 7.60 -0.45
C THR A 79 -11.20 8.78 -1.16
N VAL A 80 -10.14 8.50 -1.90
CA VAL A 80 -9.42 9.45 -2.75
C VAL A 80 -10.08 9.50 -4.12
N LYS A 81 -10.25 8.33 -4.75
CA LYS A 81 -10.78 8.16 -6.09
C LYS A 81 -11.28 6.74 -6.25
N CYS A 82 -12.32 6.56 -7.05
CA CYS A 82 -12.76 5.24 -7.49
C CYS A 82 -12.69 5.15 -9.01
N ALA A 83 -12.50 3.93 -9.50
CA ALA A 83 -12.75 3.61 -10.89
C ALA A 83 -14.24 3.83 -11.23
N HIS A 84 -14.51 3.93 -12.52
CA HIS A 84 -15.87 3.69 -12.99
C HIS A 84 -16.21 2.23 -12.68
N GLY A 85 -17.32 1.97 -12.01
CA GLY A 85 -17.68 0.58 -11.73
C GLY A 85 -18.18 -0.10 -13.00
N ALA A 86 -17.94 -1.40 -13.12
CA ALA A 86 -18.26 -2.17 -14.31
C ALA A 86 -18.72 -3.58 -13.94
N VAL A 87 -19.34 -4.25 -14.91
CA VAL A 87 -19.81 -5.63 -14.76
C VAL A 87 -18.64 -6.57 -15.02
N PHE A 88 -18.36 -7.48 -14.09
CA PHE A 88 -17.20 -8.39 -14.13
C PHE A 88 -15.84 -7.70 -14.19
N ASP A 89 -15.78 -6.41 -13.85
CA ASP A 89 -14.54 -5.63 -13.77
C ASP A 89 -14.64 -4.65 -12.61
N GLY A 90 -13.73 -4.75 -11.65
CA GLY A 90 -13.64 -3.80 -10.54
C GLY A 90 -12.96 -2.49 -10.95
N GLY A 91 -12.16 -2.51 -12.00
CA GLY A 91 -11.55 -1.35 -12.61
C GLY A 91 -10.22 -0.92 -12.00
N ALA A 92 -9.58 0.04 -12.69
CA ALA A 92 -8.28 0.58 -12.34
C ALA A 92 -8.36 2.06 -11.93
N VAL A 93 -7.51 2.45 -10.98
CA VAL A 93 -7.31 3.84 -10.56
C VAL A 93 -5.84 4.19 -10.74
N ASP A 94 -5.60 5.31 -11.40
CA ASP A 94 -4.31 6.00 -11.45
C ASP A 94 -4.55 7.45 -11.00
N THR A 95 -3.84 7.87 -9.94
CA THR A 95 -4.03 9.19 -9.32
C THR A 95 -2.80 9.70 -8.58
N TRP A 96 -2.79 11.01 -8.32
CA TRP A 96 -1.77 11.68 -7.54
C TRP A 96 -2.38 12.36 -6.32
N VAL A 97 -1.86 12.06 -5.14
CA VAL A 97 -2.33 12.59 -3.86
C VAL A 97 -1.30 13.55 -3.29
N ARG A 98 -1.74 14.73 -2.83
CA ARG A 98 -0.86 15.68 -2.15
C ARG A 98 -0.71 15.30 -0.68
N ALA A 99 0.53 15.18 -0.20
CA ALA A 99 0.84 14.89 1.19
C ALA A 99 0.84 16.17 2.03
N GLU A 100 -0.33 16.60 2.50
CA GLU A 100 -0.51 17.92 3.14
C GLU A 100 0.12 18.01 4.54
N HIS A 101 0.11 16.92 5.30
CA HIS A 101 0.53 16.91 6.71
C HIS A 101 1.73 15.99 6.92
N ARG A 102 2.69 16.46 7.74
CA ARG A 102 3.84 15.64 8.19
C ARG A 102 3.36 14.42 8.97
N GLY A 103 4.17 13.36 8.95
CA GLY A 103 3.91 12.13 9.67
C GLY A 103 3.76 10.93 8.73
N THR A 104 2.71 10.14 8.94
CA THR A 104 2.48 8.89 8.25
C THR A 104 1.21 9.01 7.42
N LEU A 105 1.36 8.93 6.10
CA LEU A 105 0.25 8.86 5.15
C LEU A 105 0.13 7.41 4.67
N GLN A 106 -1.06 6.84 4.73
CA GLN A 106 -1.28 5.45 4.38
C GLN A 106 -2.33 5.34 3.29
N PHE A 107 -2.16 4.35 2.42
CA PHE A 107 -3.02 4.07 1.29
C PHE A 107 -3.42 2.61 1.26
N ARG A 108 -4.60 2.33 0.72
CA ARG A 108 -5.04 0.98 0.36
C ARG A 108 -6.02 1.03 -0.80
N GLY A 109 -6.12 -0.05 -1.53
CA GLY A 109 -7.25 -0.35 -2.40
C GLY A 109 -8.40 -0.96 -1.61
N ALA A 110 -9.63 -0.68 -2.05
CA ALA A 110 -10.86 -1.27 -1.55
C ALA A 110 -11.74 -1.68 -2.73
N LEU A 111 -11.98 -2.98 -2.87
CA LEU A 111 -12.89 -3.54 -3.87
C LEU A 111 -14.28 -3.66 -3.26
N TYR A 112 -15.23 -2.98 -3.88
CA TYR A 112 -16.64 -3.10 -3.58
C TYR A 112 -17.35 -3.88 -4.66
N GLU A 113 -18.33 -4.68 -4.31
CA GLU A 113 -19.09 -5.47 -5.26
C GLU A 113 -20.57 -5.55 -4.88
N THR A 114 -21.40 -5.99 -5.82
CA THR A 114 -22.80 -6.29 -5.55
C THR A 114 -23.23 -7.50 -6.36
N GLY A 115 -23.89 -8.43 -5.65
CA GLY A 115 -24.40 -9.65 -6.25
C GLY A 115 -25.69 -9.43 -7.05
N TRP A 116 -26.12 -10.47 -7.76
CA TRP A 116 -27.27 -10.46 -8.66
C TRP A 116 -28.58 -9.96 -8.05
N ASN A 117 -28.79 -10.21 -6.76
CA ASN A 117 -30.02 -9.90 -6.02
C ASN A 117 -29.84 -8.72 -5.05
N ALA A 118 -28.71 -8.01 -5.13
CA ALA A 118 -28.40 -6.89 -4.25
C ALA A 118 -28.41 -5.56 -5.01
N ASN A 119 -28.87 -4.51 -4.33
CA ASN A 119 -28.88 -3.13 -4.85
C ASN A 119 -27.88 -2.24 -4.09
N LYS A 120 -26.99 -2.83 -3.29
CA LYS A 120 -25.99 -2.12 -2.49
C LYS A 120 -24.64 -2.76 -2.70
N LEU A 121 -23.64 -1.89 -2.87
CA LEU A 121 -22.25 -2.29 -2.86
C LEU A 121 -21.84 -2.68 -1.43
N HIS A 122 -21.28 -3.86 -1.24
CA HIS A 122 -20.59 -4.26 -0.02
C HIS A 122 -19.08 -4.25 -0.23
N LEU A 123 -18.32 -4.08 0.85
CA LEU A 123 -16.86 -4.17 0.80
C LEU A 123 -16.47 -5.64 0.75
N GLN A 124 -15.82 -6.06 -0.33
CA GLN A 124 -15.36 -7.43 -0.48
C GLN A 124 -13.94 -7.62 0.04
N MET A 125 -13.03 -6.74 -0.40
CA MET A 125 -11.61 -6.88 -0.09
C MET A 125 -10.94 -5.52 0.04
N VAL A 126 -9.89 -5.48 0.86
CA VAL A 126 -8.93 -4.39 0.90
C VAL A 126 -7.53 -4.92 0.65
N THR A 127 -6.71 -4.14 -0.07
CA THR A 127 -5.31 -4.49 -0.28
C THR A 127 -4.52 -4.31 1.02
N PRO A 128 -3.30 -4.88 1.12
CA PRO A 128 -2.35 -4.46 2.12
C PRO A 128 -2.17 -2.93 2.14
N THR A 129 -1.88 -2.41 3.33
CA THR A 129 -1.69 -0.97 3.52
C THR A 129 -0.29 -0.54 3.10
N GLU A 130 -0.21 0.35 2.13
CA GLU A 130 1.02 1.00 1.71
C GLU A 130 1.25 2.27 2.53
N THR A 131 2.47 2.45 3.04
CA THR A 131 2.80 3.56 3.93
C THR A 131 3.80 4.50 3.28
N VAL A 132 3.55 5.80 3.41
CA VAL A 132 4.41 6.90 2.98
C VAL A 132 4.78 7.77 4.17
N ARG A 133 6.07 7.98 4.39
CA ARG A 133 6.58 8.91 5.41
C ARG A 133 6.63 10.32 4.83
N VAL A 134 5.89 11.24 5.45
CA VAL A 134 5.88 12.66 5.11
C VAL A 134 6.78 13.43 6.09
N ARG A 135 7.87 14.01 5.57
CA ARG A 135 8.87 14.75 6.34
C ARG A 135 8.61 16.25 6.31
#